data_AF-A0A238ZVJ2-F1
#
_entry.id   AF-A0A238ZVJ2-F1
#
_cell.length_a   1.000
_cell.length_b   1.000
_cell.length_c   1.000
_cell.angle_alpha   90.00
_cell.angle_beta   90.00
_cell.angle_gamma   90.00
#
_symmetry.space_group_name_H-M   'P 1'
#
loop_
_entity.id
_entity.type
_entity.pdbx_description
1 polymer ?
#
loop_
_entity_poly.entity_id
_entity_poly.type
_entity_poly.pdbx_seq_one_letter_code
_entity_poly.pdbx_strand_id
1 'polypeptide(L)'
;MKTGNCTYKPIYKTDKVSQADIIEALDNFILRIERLKIKIDALYPADPCAFPFTMYISGKTGIPIKTEKFLKPENRILMLFSIYPDQIKKPGINFLNETFINEKIKIFRSRFPKSPSLLVAGNKHFKSVDIQLILFEKEEKINSYKFLSEAYRNYYFPVEGEFLHIDETFWNLSKKELNQFLKAKRIRDAAFSIGYDSLDEVNTFTPLEEDIDILIWEKLGKLQLSPVKTDLSDTHKPPLEIKYKKLLDIKNKEDNSVIVSILETISQSIEESFPVRLAYTNYEIVPENKVLIVPVAKEIVDGIELKIEISYKTPFKTDQQKLIATVQKTLKTIVKEILNKKTFRPYMEIVIDEEEESIRIYINWFLERKALDKLSRRINKKWLLSRLISRKQSVIRRNTLLKEIKNFVFSPESISTIFSLMESIWSENPIFFKASGNKIRESLEKYNIWYILGIYALKTAGEIRLDGVAGNKELLDFLLKLRKVENFHHFFATTDRYVFPVKTERIYRPNWERLIKNDGKIVLTHEVLNPETPVTYTLKDENGFFLGTVPKIISHYLAAKEESGYTLKTEKLYIDKVMFSNSSYWIEIKCLK
;
A
#
# COMPACT_ATOMS: atom_id res chain seq x y z
N MET A 1 0.88 -44.03 -27.88
CA MET A 1 1.09 -42.57 -27.78
C MET A 1 1.51 -42.24 -26.37
N LYS A 2 2.72 -41.73 -26.17
CA LYS A 2 3.15 -41.19 -24.87
C LYS A 2 2.39 -39.87 -24.67
N THR A 3 1.52 -39.80 -23.67
CA THR A 3 0.93 -38.53 -23.24
C THR A 3 2.06 -37.67 -22.70
N GLY A 4 2.54 -36.72 -23.49
CA GLY A 4 3.42 -35.67 -23.01
C GLY A 4 2.67 -34.90 -21.93
N ASN A 5 3.22 -34.84 -20.72
CA ASN A 5 2.70 -33.91 -19.72
C ASN A 5 2.98 -32.49 -20.25
N CYS A 6 1.93 -31.70 -20.50
CA CYS A 6 2.08 -30.27 -20.76
C CYS A 6 2.83 -29.62 -19.59
N THR A 7 4.00 -29.03 -19.88
CA THR A 7 4.92 -28.50 -18.87
C THR A 7 4.71 -27.02 -18.56
N TYR A 8 4.10 -26.26 -19.48
CA TYR A 8 3.95 -24.81 -19.42
C TYR A 8 2.48 -24.37 -19.49
N LYS A 9 1.98 -23.71 -18.45
CA LYS A 9 0.63 -23.11 -18.48
C LYS A 9 0.53 -21.80 -19.28
N PRO A 10 1.61 -21.00 -19.43
CA PRO A 10 1.61 -19.85 -20.34
C PRO A 10 1.63 -20.31 -21.80
N ILE A 11 0.79 -19.72 -22.63
CA ILE A 11 0.67 -20.11 -24.05
C ILE A 11 1.72 -19.39 -24.89
N TYR A 12 1.86 -18.06 -24.73
CA TYR A 12 2.75 -17.24 -25.54
C TYR A 12 3.71 -16.41 -24.69
N LYS A 13 4.92 -16.17 -25.21
CA LYS A 13 5.89 -15.18 -24.68
C LYS A 13 6.00 -13.99 -25.64
N THR A 14 6.11 -12.79 -25.10
CA THR A 14 6.50 -11.57 -25.83
C THR A 14 7.40 -10.70 -24.97
N ASP A 15 8.32 -9.94 -25.56
CA ASP A 15 9.16 -9.01 -24.79
C ASP A 15 8.37 -7.77 -24.36
N LYS A 16 7.48 -7.27 -25.23
CA LYS A 16 6.63 -6.12 -24.96
C LYS A 16 5.18 -6.42 -25.36
N VAL A 17 4.26 -6.35 -24.40
CA VAL A 17 2.83 -6.57 -24.67
C VAL A 17 2.12 -5.27 -25.05
N SER A 18 1.38 -5.31 -26.16
CA SER A 18 0.51 -4.22 -26.64
C SER A 18 -0.98 -4.59 -26.55
N GLN A 19 -1.86 -3.60 -26.80
CA GLN A 19 -3.31 -3.85 -26.90
C GLN A 19 -3.68 -4.82 -28.03
N ALA A 20 -2.98 -4.75 -29.17
CA ALA A 20 -3.28 -5.60 -30.32
C ALA A 20 -2.98 -7.07 -30.03
N ASP A 21 -1.85 -7.31 -29.34
CA ASP A 21 -1.41 -8.65 -28.94
C ASP A 21 -2.46 -9.32 -28.05
N ILE A 22 -3.01 -8.60 -27.08
CA ILE A 22 -4.06 -9.13 -26.19
C ILE A 22 -5.27 -9.62 -26.97
N ILE A 23 -5.74 -8.86 -27.95
CA ILE A 23 -6.89 -9.27 -28.78
C ILE A 23 -6.53 -10.47 -29.64
N GLU A 24 -5.34 -10.51 -30.23
CA GLU A 24 -4.90 -11.66 -31.01
C GLU A 24 -4.77 -12.93 -30.17
N ALA A 25 -4.23 -12.86 -28.95
CA ALA A 25 -4.18 -13.99 -28.03
C ALA A 25 -5.59 -14.48 -27.66
N LEU A 26 -6.54 -13.56 -27.45
CA LEU A 26 -7.94 -13.90 -27.18
C LEU A 26 -8.63 -14.53 -28.39
N ASP A 27 -8.42 -14.02 -29.60
CA ASP A 27 -8.94 -14.63 -30.85
C ASP A 27 -8.39 -16.05 -31.01
N ASN A 28 -7.09 -16.24 -30.82
CA ASN A 28 -6.43 -17.55 -30.88
C ASN A 28 -6.97 -18.53 -29.84
N PHE A 29 -7.34 -18.05 -28.66
CA PHE A 29 -7.98 -18.84 -27.61
C PHE A 29 -9.42 -19.22 -27.97
N ILE A 30 -10.22 -18.27 -28.48
CA ILE A 30 -11.61 -18.48 -28.91
C ILE A 30 -11.67 -19.52 -30.03
N LEU A 31 -10.85 -19.38 -31.06
CA LEU A 31 -10.77 -20.32 -32.18
C LEU A 31 -10.51 -21.76 -31.71
N ARG A 32 -9.68 -21.93 -30.67
CA ARG A 32 -9.38 -23.24 -30.09
C ARG A 32 -10.53 -23.79 -29.28
N ILE A 33 -11.22 -22.98 -28.47
CA ILE A 33 -12.44 -23.41 -27.76
C ILE A 33 -13.49 -23.93 -28.73
N GLU A 34 -13.72 -23.20 -29.83
CA GLU A 34 -14.71 -23.56 -30.85
C GLU A 34 -14.30 -24.84 -31.58
N ARG A 35 -13.05 -24.92 -32.03
CA ARG A 35 -12.49 -26.12 -32.69
C ARG A 35 -12.58 -27.37 -31.81
N LEU A 36 -12.29 -27.23 -30.52
CA LEU A 36 -12.33 -28.33 -29.55
C LEU A 36 -13.75 -28.61 -29.01
N LYS A 37 -14.76 -27.83 -29.45
CA LYS A 37 -16.17 -27.94 -29.01
C LYS A 37 -16.33 -27.93 -27.49
N ILE A 38 -15.53 -27.11 -26.81
CA ILE A 38 -15.56 -27.01 -25.36
C ILE A 38 -16.78 -26.19 -24.95
N LYS A 39 -17.72 -26.84 -24.26
CA LYS A 39 -18.89 -26.16 -23.70
C LYS A 39 -18.48 -25.33 -22.48
N ILE A 40 -18.81 -24.05 -22.46
CA ILE A 40 -18.68 -23.13 -21.32
C ILE A 40 -20.05 -22.47 -21.12
N ASP A 41 -20.60 -22.52 -19.92
CA ASP A 41 -21.97 -22.08 -19.65
C ASP A 41 -22.07 -20.58 -19.35
N ALA A 42 -20.97 -19.97 -18.88
CA ALA A 42 -20.89 -18.55 -18.58
C ALA A 42 -19.45 -18.04 -18.52
N LEU A 43 -19.29 -16.73 -18.72
CA LEU A 43 -18.05 -16.00 -18.46
C LEU A 43 -18.19 -15.19 -17.16
N TYR A 44 -17.12 -15.19 -16.37
CA TYR A 44 -17.06 -14.43 -15.13
C TYR A 44 -15.79 -13.56 -15.06
N PRO A 45 -15.93 -12.23 -15.03
CA PRO A 45 -14.80 -11.32 -14.79
C PRO A 45 -14.32 -11.42 -13.34
N ALA A 46 -13.14 -11.99 -13.12
CA ALA A 46 -12.57 -12.24 -11.80
C ALA A 46 -12.04 -10.97 -11.10
N ASP A 47 -11.73 -9.95 -11.89
CA ASP A 47 -11.36 -8.61 -11.46
C ASP A 47 -11.99 -7.56 -12.40
N PRO A 48 -12.17 -6.29 -11.95
CA PRO A 48 -12.82 -5.27 -12.77
C PRO A 48 -12.11 -4.99 -14.11
N CYS A 49 -10.78 -5.07 -14.15
CA CYS A 49 -10.00 -4.83 -15.36
C CYS A 49 -10.17 -5.96 -16.41
N ALA A 50 -10.67 -7.13 -16.01
CA ALA A 50 -10.94 -8.24 -16.93
C ALA A 50 -12.26 -8.06 -17.71
N PHE A 51 -13.06 -7.08 -17.32
CA PHE A 51 -14.40 -6.91 -17.86
C PHE A 51 -14.44 -6.63 -19.37
N PRO A 52 -13.60 -5.74 -19.96
CA PRO A 52 -13.52 -5.57 -21.41
C PRO A 52 -13.21 -6.87 -22.18
N PHE A 53 -12.35 -7.73 -21.64
CA PHE A 53 -11.97 -9.00 -22.27
C PHE A 53 -13.11 -10.03 -22.18
N THR A 54 -13.85 -10.00 -21.08
CA THR A 54 -15.05 -10.82 -20.89
C THR A 54 -16.14 -10.42 -21.90
N MET A 55 -16.35 -9.10 -22.11
CA MET A 55 -17.24 -8.57 -23.15
C MET A 55 -16.81 -9.01 -24.55
N TYR A 56 -15.51 -9.02 -24.81
CA TYR A 56 -14.96 -9.44 -26.10
C TYR A 56 -15.25 -10.90 -26.41
N ILE A 57 -14.92 -11.82 -25.49
CA ILE A 57 -15.18 -13.26 -25.67
C ILE A 57 -16.68 -13.52 -25.76
N SER A 58 -17.49 -12.88 -24.92
CA SER A 58 -18.95 -13.02 -24.95
C SER A 58 -19.52 -12.65 -26.32
N GLY A 59 -19.09 -11.52 -26.88
CA GLY A 59 -19.57 -11.05 -28.18
C GLY A 59 -19.15 -11.94 -29.35
N LYS A 60 -18.01 -12.64 -29.24
CA LYS A 60 -17.50 -13.55 -30.28
C LYS A 60 -18.09 -14.96 -30.21
N THR A 61 -18.30 -15.48 -29.01
CA THR A 61 -18.70 -16.88 -28.77
C THR A 61 -20.19 -17.05 -28.49
N GLY A 62 -20.90 -15.96 -28.15
CA GLY A 62 -22.29 -16.02 -27.66
C GLY A 62 -22.43 -16.51 -26.21
N ILE A 63 -21.32 -16.80 -25.52
CA ILE A 63 -21.36 -17.23 -24.11
C ILE A 63 -21.77 -16.03 -23.23
N PRO A 64 -22.82 -16.15 -22.40
CA PRO A 64 -23.30 -15.03 -21.60
C PRO A 64 -22.34 -14.68 -20.45
N ILE A 65 -22.22 -13.40 -20.14
CA ILE A 65 -21.60 -12.93 -18.91
C ILE A 65 -22.62 -13.05 -17.78
N LYS A 66 -22.26 -13.72 -16.68
CA LYS A 66 -23.15 -13.88 -15.52
C LYS A 66 -22.42 -13.54 -14.23
N THR A 67 -23.14 -12.90 -13.31
CA THR A 67 -22.71 -12.75 -11.91
C THR A 67 -23.08 -14.00 -11.10
N GLU A 68 -22.46 -14.17 -9.95
CA GLU A 68 -22.56 -15.32 -9.06
C GLU A 68 -24.00 -15.69 -8.71
N LYS A 69 -24.89 -14.68 -8.61
CA LYS A 69 -26.32 -14.86 -8.29
C LYS A 69 -27.10 -15.65 -9.35
N PHE A 70 -26.63 -15.67 -10.59
CA PHE A 70 -27.30 -16.37 -11.71
C PHE A 70 -26.59 -17.66 -12.12
N LEU A 71 -25.57 -18.06 -11.35
CA LEU A 71 -24.78 -19.25 -11.60
C LEU A 71 -25.25 -20.41 -10.72
N LYS A 72 -25.16 -21.63 -11.25
CA LYS A 72 -25.44 -22.86 -10.52
C LYS A 72 -24.13 -23.64 -10.30
N PRO A 73 -24.00 -24.42 -9.21
CA PRO A 73 -22.77 -25.17 -8.91
C PRO A 73 -22.30 -26.09 -10.03
N GLU A 74 -23.22 -26.63 -10.82
CA GLU A 74 -22.95 -27.51 -11.95
C GLU A 74 -22.43 -26.79 -13.21
N ASN A 75 -22.59 -25.47 -13.30
CA ASN A 75 -22.17 -24.68 -14.44
C ASN A 75 -20.64 -24.69 -14.57
N ARG A 76 -20.15 -24.83 -15.79
CA ARG A 76 -18.74 -24.62 -16.13
C ARG A 76 -18.54 -23.14 -16.49
N ILE A 77 -17.95 -22.39 -15.58
CA ILE A 77 -17.74 -20.95 -15.74
C ILE A 77 -16.27 -20.67 -16.03
N LEU A 78 -15.99 -19.94 -17.11
CA LEU A 78 -14.64 -19.45 -17.37
C LEU A 78 -14.42 -18.17 -16.56
N MET A 79 -13.52 -18.24 -15.58
CA MET A 79 -13.14 -17.10 -14.74
C MET A 79 -11.94 -16.39 -15.35
N LEU A 80 -12.11 -15.11 -15.70
CA LEU A 80 -11.09 -14.31 -16.37
C LEU A 80 -10.43 -13.31 -15.43
N PHE A 81 -9.11 -13.44 -15.29
CA PHE A 81 -8.25 -12.41 -14.71
C PHE A 81 -7.62 -11.57 -15.83
N SER A 82 -7.40 -10.29 -15.53
CA SER A 82 -6.85 -9.32 -16.46
C SER A 82 -5.33 -9.46 -16.63
N ILE A 83 -4.59 -8.38 -16.39
CA ILE A 83 -3.17 -8.25 -16.71
C ILE A 83 -2.42 -8.03 -15.40
N TYR A 84 -1.37 -8.83 -15.18
CA TYR A 84 -0.50 -8.72 -14.02
C TYR A 84 0.92 -8.24 -14.41
N PRO A 85 1.55 -7.33 -13.65
CA PRO A 85 1.02 -6.57 -12.52
C PRO A 85 0.09 -5.45 -13.00
N ASP A 86 -0.56 -4.75 -12.08
CA ASP A 86 -1.36 -3.59 -12.45
C ASP A 86 -0.53 -2.49 -13.12
N GLN A 87 -1.14 -1.88 -14.14
CA GLN A 87 -0.57 -0.74 -14.87
C GLN A 87 -0.64 0.58 -14.11
N ILE A 88 -1.33 0.64 -12.97
CA ILE A 88 -1.29 1.81 -12.09
C ILE A 88 -0.07 1.71 -11.18
N LYS A 89 1.03 2.38 -11.55
CA LYS A 89 2.16 2.65 -10.65
C LYS A 89 1.83 3.73 -9.62
N LYS A 90 0.78 3.54 -8.81
CA LYS A 90 0.56 4.36 -7.60
C LYS A 90 1.13 3.60 -6.40
N PRO A 91 2.04 4.21 -5.62
CA PRO A 91 2.47 3.59 -4.38
C PRO A 91 1.24 3.35 -3.48
N GLY A 92 1.08 2.09 -3.04
CA GLY A 92 0.16 1.71 -1.98
C GLY A 92 -0.99 0.77 -2.34
N ILE A 93 -1.34 0.59 -3.61
CA ILE A 93 -2.40 -0.36 -3.99
C ILE A 93 -2.03 -1.11 -5.27
N ASN A 94 -1.67 -2.39 -5.11
CA ASN A 94 -1.70 -3.38 -6.19
C ASN A 94 -3.06 -4.10 -6.09
N PHE A 95 -3.90 -4.01 -7.13
CA PHE A 95 -5.22 -4.64 -7.22
C PHE A 95 -5.09 -6.13 -7.44
N LEU A 96 -4.33 -6.48 -8.48
CA LEU A 96 -4.09 -7.85 -8.84
C LEU A 96 -2.78 -8.28 -8.23
N ASN A 97 -2.84 -9.02 -7.13
CA ASN A 97 -1.70 -9.68 -6.52
C ASN A 97 -1.90 -11.20 -6.50
N GLU A 98 -0.85 -11.96 -6.19
CA GLU A 98 -0.93 -13.43 -6.16
C GLU A 98 -1.95 -13.92 -5.12
N THR A 99 -2.01 -13.27 -3.96
CA THR A 99 -2.95 -13.60 -2.90
C THR A 99 -4.40 -13.42 -3.35
N PHE A 100 -4.71 -12.32 -4.04
CA PHE A 100 -6.01 -12.04 -4.62
C PHE A 100 -6.40 -13.12 -5.62
N ILE A 101 -5.52 -13.45 -6.59
CA ILE A 101 -5.79 -14.48 -7.59
C ILE A 101 -6.05 -15.84 -6.91
N ASN A 102 -5.20 -16.21 -5.94
CA ASN A 102 -5.32 -17.48 -5.23
C ASN A 102 -6.62 -17.58 -4.42
N GLU A 103 -6.93 -16.56 -3.61
CA GLU A 103 -8.15 -16.54 -2.79
C GLU A 103 -9.41 -16.46 -3.67
N LYS A 104 -9.39 -15.66 -4.75
CA LYS A 104 -10.51 -15.59 -5.70
C LYS A 104 -10.76 -16.95 -6.33
N ILE A 105 -9.73 -17.65 -6.81
CA ILE A 105 -9.88 -19.00 -7.38
C ILE A 105 -10.44 -19.99 -6.35
N LYS A 106 -9.88 -19.97 -5.14
CA LYS A 106 -10.27 -20.87 -4.05
C LYS A 106 -11.74 -20.69 -3.66
N ILE A 107 -12.16 -19.44 -3.40
CA ILE A 107 -13.53 -19.12 -3.00
C ILE A 107 -14.50 -19.37 -4.16
N PHE A 108 -14.13 -19.02 -5.39
CA PHE A 108 -15.01 -19.23 -6.53
C PHE A 108 -15.23 -20.72 -6.81
N ARG A 109 -14.18 -21.55 -6.72
CA ARG A 109 -14.28 -23.00 -6.94
C ARG A 109 -14.92 -23.76 -5.77
N SER A 110 -14.98 -23.20 -4.57
CA SER A 110 -15.76 -23.82 -3.49
C SER A 110 -17.27 -23.82 -3.81
N ARG A 111 -17.73 -22.81 -4.56
CA ARG A 111 -19.12 -22.69 -5.04
C ARG A 111 -19.32 -23.32 -6.42
N PHE A 112 -18.36 -23.14 -7.32
CA PHE A 112 -18.43 -23.56 -8.73
C PHE A 112 -17.20 -24.42 -9.08
N PRO A 113 -17.14 -25.69 -8.65
CA PRO A 113 -15.93 -26.52 -8.69
C PRO A 113 -15.41 -26.81 -10.10
N LYS A 114 -16.26 -26.70 -11.13
CA LYS A 114 -15.91 -26.95 -12.53
C LYS A 114 -15.45 -25.70 -13.28
N SER A 115 -14.99 -24.67 -12.57
CA SER A 115 -14.68 -23.37 -13.16
C SER A 115 -13.18 -23.19 -13.46
N PRO A 116 -12.76 -23.28 -14.74
CA PRO A 116 -11.39 -22.99 -15.13
C PRO A 116 -11.06 -21.50 -15.02
N SER A 117 -9.79 -21.20 -14.72
CA SER A 117 -9.25 -19.85 -14.60
C SER A 117 -8.30 -19.50 -15.75
N LEU A 118 -8.48 -18.29 -16.28
CA LEU A 118 -7.70 -17.75 -17.39
C LEU A 118 -7.09 -16.40 -16.98
N LEU A 119 -5.76 -16.27 -17.05
CA LEU A 119 -5.07 -14.98 -16.92
C LEU A 119 -4.71 -14.47 -18.31
N VAL A 120 -5.20 -13.28 -18.67
CA VAL A 120 -4.95 -12.71 -20.01
C VAL A 120 -3.47 -12.42 -20.22
N ALA A 121 -2.81 -11.77 -19.27
CA ALA A 121 -1.37 -11.54 -19.38
C ALA A 121 -0.70 -11.44 -18.01
N GLY A 122 0.57 -11.81 -17.93
CA GLY A 122 1.36 -11.72 -16.70
C GLY A 122 2.84 -11.51 -16.98
N ASN A 123 3.53 -10.70 -16.16
CA ASN A 123 4.98 -10.56 -16.26
C ASN A 123 5.79 -11.71 -15.62
N LYS A 124 5.08 -12.67 -15.04
CA LYS A 124 5.61 -13.89 -14.43
C LYS A 124 4.64 -15.04 -14.62
N HIS A 125 5.10 -16.25 -14.37
CA HIS A 125 4.28 -17.45 -14.46
C HIS A 125 3.45 -17.68 -13.19
N PHE A 126 2.12 -17.74 -13.33
CA PHE A 126 1.18 -18.00 -12.23
C PHE A 126 0.80 -19.48 -12.15
N LYS A 127 1.26 -20.17 -11.10
CA LYS A 127 1.00 -21.61 -10.93
C LYS A 127 -0.44 -21.95 -10.53
N SER A 128 -1.16 -21.03 -9.90
CA SER A 128 -2.55 -21.26 -9.44
C SER A 128 -3.59 -21.14 -10.54
N VAL A 129 -3.27 -20.40 -11.60
CA VAL A 129 -4.13 -20.22 -12.76
C VAL A 129 -4.02 -21.45 -13.69
N ASP A 130 -5.12 -21.85 -14.34
CA ASP A 130 -5.10 -23.01 -15.25
C ASP A 130 -4.43 -22.69 -16.57
N ILE A 131 -4.72 -21.52 -17.14
CA ILE A 131 -4.17 -21.04 -18.40
C ILE A 131 -3.74 -19.58 -18.24
N GLN A 132 -2.55 -19.26 -18.72
CA GLN A 132 -2.09 -17.88 -18.89
C GLN A 132 -1.87 -17.63 -20.39
N LEU A 133 -2.53 -16.65 -21.00
CA LEU A 133 -2.37 -16.47 -22.45
C LEU A 133 -0.99 -15.90 -22.80
N ILE A 134 -0.58 -14.83 -22.11
CA ILE A 134 0.65 -14.09 -22.43
C ILE A 134 1.56 -14.02 -21.20
N LEU A 135 2.83 -14.36 -21.40
CA LEU A 135 3.95 -14.04 -20.52
C LEU A 135 4.76 -12.90 -21.14
N PHE A 136 4.94 -11.79 -20.42
CA PHE A 136 5.66 -10.63 -20.94
C PHE A 136 6.81 -10.15 -20.07
N GLU A 137 7.80 -9.46 -20.63
CA GLU A 137 8.88 -8.84 -19.85
C GLU A 137 8.59 -7.36 -19.54
N LYS A 138 8.05 -6.63 -20.52
CA LYS A 138 7.64 -5.22 -20.40
C LYS A 138 6.21 -5.03 -20.90
N GLU A 139 5.51 -4.05 -20.35
CA GLU A 139 4.17 -3.65 -20.79
C GLU A 139 4.20 -2.27 -21.45
N GLU A 140 3.41 -2.11 -22.52
CA GLU A 140 2.97 -0.79 -22.95
C GLU A 140 1.86 -0.27 -22.05
N LYS A 141 1.47 1.00 -22.24
CA LYS A 141 0.24 1.51 -21.66
C LYS A 141 -0.95 0.83 -22.35
N ILE A 142 -1.38 -0.30 -21.80
CA ILE A 142 -2.44 -1.14 -22.35
C ILE A 142 -3.83 -0.57 -22.03
N ASN A 143 -4.06 -0.09 -20.82
CA ASN A 143 -5.33 0.47 -20.40
C ASN A 143 -5.28 1.98 -20.19
N SER A 144 -6.42 2.64 -20.41
CA SER A 144 -6.56 4.06 -20.15
C SER A 144 -6.59 4.35 -18.65
N TYR A 145 -5.96 5.45 -18.22
CA TYR A 145 -5.94 5.85 -16.81
C TYR A 145 -7.36 6.09 -16.24
N LYS A 146 -8.27 6.58 -17.08
CA LYS A 146 -9.67 6.81 -16.72
C LYS A 146 -10.36 5.48 -16.42
N PHE A 147 -10.18 4.47 -17.27
CA PHE A 147 -10.70 3.12 -17.03
C PHE A 147 -10.10 2.52 -15.76
N LEU A 148 -8.77 2.55 -15.62
CA LEU A 148 -8.08 2.00 -14.46
C LEU A 148 -8.51 2.67 -13.14
N SER A 149 -8.76 3.98 -13.15
CA SER A 149 -9.24 4.70 -11.96
C SER A 149 -10.67 4.31 -11.57
N GLU A 150 -11.53 3.98 -12.53
CA GLU A 150 -12.89 3.52 -12.26
C GLU A 150 -12.94 2.02 -11.90
N ALA A 151 -12.07 1.22 -12.52
CA ALA A 151 -11.87 -0.18 -12.16
C ALA A 151 -11.43 -0.31 -10.70
N TYR A 152 -10.54 0.58 -10.23
CA TYR A 152 -10.17 0.67 -8.82
C TYR A 152 -11.40 0.86 -7.90
N ARG A 153 -12.30 1.78 -8.23
CA ARG A 153 -13.49 2.03 -7.40
C ARG A 153 -14.43 0.82 -7.29
N ASN A 154 -14.34 -0.10 -8.24
CA ASN A 154 -15.14 -1.32 -8.29
C ASN A 154 -14.35 -2.58 -7.88
N TYR A 155 -13.12 -2.42 -7.40
CA TYR A 155 -12.33 -3.52 -6.89
C TYR A 155 -12.74 -3.86 -5.46
N TYR A 156 -12.92 -5.15 -5.18
CA TYR A 156 -13.18 -5.67 -3.84
C TYR A 156 -12.37 -6.94 -3.62
N PHE A 157 -11.85 -7.14 -2.41
CA PHE A 157 -11.05 -8.32 -2.10
C PHE A 157 -11.97 -9.55 -1.98
N PRO A 158 -11.56 -10.73 -2.50
CA PRO A 158 -12.41 -11.92 -2.52
C PRO A 158 -12.79 -12.37 -1.12
N VAL A 159 -14.10 -12.57 -0.90
CA VAL A 159 -14.68 -13.19 0.30
C VAL A 159 -15.85 -14.09 -0.09
N GLU A 160 -16.24 -15.01 0.78
CA GLU A 160 -17.49 -15.75 0.58
C GLU A 160 -18.67 -14.78 0.51
N GLY A 161 -19.56 -14.97 -0.47
CA GLY A 161 -20.71 -14.08 -0.69
C GLY A 161 -20.39 -12.86 -1.55
N GLU A 162 -19.11 -12.65 -1.91
CA GLU A 162 -18.74 -11.54 -2.79
C GLU A 162 -19.26 -11.76 -4.21
N PHE A 163 -19.68 -10.67 -4.85
CA PHE A 163 -20.12 -10.66 -6.23
C PHE A 163 -19.66 -9.39 -6.94
N LEU A 164 -19.33 -9.50 -8.23
CA LEU A 164 -18.96 -8.31 -8.98
C LEU A 164 -20.19 -7.46 -9.28
N HIS A 165 -20.17 -6.19 -8.84
CA HIS A 165 -21.15 -5.19 -9.22
C HIS A 165 -20.63 -4.31 -10.35
N ILE A 166 -21.37 -4.24 -11.46
CA ILE A 166 -21.02 -3.41 -12.63
C ILE A 166 -22.09 -2.33 -12.78
N ASP A 167 -21.75 -1.09 -12.44
CA ASP A 167 -22.62 0.04 -12.73
C ASP A 167 -22.60 0.44 -14.21
N GLU A 168 -23.60 1.20 -14.65
CA GLU A 168 -23.73 1.63 -16.05
C GLU A 168 -22.52 2.47 -16.52
N THR A 169 -21.94 3.26 -15.61
CA THR A 169 -20.78 4.10 -15.91
C THR A 169 -19.57 3.24 -16.26
N PHE A 170 -19.28 2.24 -15.43
CA PHE A 170 -18.19 1.29 -15.62
C PHE A 170 -18.43 0.40 -16.84
N TRP A 171 -19.66 -0.04 -17.08
CA TRP A 171 -20.05 -0.77 -18.28
C TRP A 171 -19.74 0.02 -19.56
N ASN A 172 -20.16 1.27 -19.63
CA ASN A 172 -19.94 2.13 -20.78
C ASN A 172 -18.46 2.49 -20.98
N LEU A 173 -17.70 2.66 -19.89
CA LEU A 173 -16.24 2.83 -19.96
C LEU A 173 -15.56 1.57 -20.49
N SER A 174 -16.00 0.38 -20.06
CA SER A 174 -15.45 -0.90 -20.51
C SER A 174 -15.68 -1.15 -22.00
N LYS A 175 -16.83 -0.74 -22.54
CA LYS A 175 -17.08 -0.74 -24.00
C LYS A 175 -16.12 0.18 -24.75
N LYS A 176 -15.89 1.40 -24.25
CA LYS A 176 -14.95 2.35 -24.85
C LYS A 176 -13.53 1.79 -24.82
N GLU A 177 -13.16 1.18 -23.71
CA GLU A 177 -11.87 0.53 -23.53
C GLU A 177 -11.70 -0.60 -24.57
N LEU A 178 -12.65 -1.53 -24.65
CA LEU A 178 -12.63 -2.60 -25.65
C LEU A 178 -12.49 -2.07 -27.09
N ASN A 179 -13.21 -1.00 -27.44
CA ASN A 179 -13.10 -0.39 -28.76
C ASN A 179 -11.69 0.14 -29.08
N GLN A 180 -10.92 0.58 -28.07
CA GLN A 180 -9.52 0.99 -28.26
C GLN A 180 -8.66 -0.21 -28.61
N PHE A 181 -8.80 -1.33 -27.90
CA PHE A 181 -8.09 -2.57 -28.22
C PHE A 181 -8.38 -3.05 -29.65
N LEU A 182 -9.65 -3.03 -30.05
CA LEU A 182 -10.05 -3.40 -31.42
C LEU A 182 -9.47 -2.44 -32.46
N LYS A 183 -9.44 -1.14 -32.17
CA LYS A 183 -8.84 -0.14 -33.04
C LYS A 183 -7.33 -0.37 -33.18
N ALA A 184 -6.63 -0.65 -32.09
CA ALA A 184 -5.20 -0.94 -32.09
C ALA A 184 -4.88 -2.16 -32.96
N LYS A 185 -5.65 -3.25 -32.81
CA LYS A 185 -5.52 -4.43 -33.67
C LYS A 185 -5.74 -4.09 -35.14
N ARG A 186 -6.81 -3.38 -35.49
CA ARG A 186 -7.09 -2.97 -36.88
C ARG A 186 -5.97 -2.13 -37.50
N ILE A 187 -5.40 -1.20 -36.74
CA ILE A 187 -4.28 -0.37 -37.19
C ILE A 187 -3.06 -1.24 -37.48
N ARG A 188 -2.73 -2.15 -36.57
CA ARG A 188 -1.62 -3.09 -36.74
C ARG A 188 -1.83 -3.99 -37.97
N ASP A 189 -3.00 -4.63 -38.08
CA ASP A 189 -3.31 -5.54 -39.19
C ASP A 189 -3.31 -4.78 -40.55
N ALA A 190 -3.73 -3.52 -40.57
CA ALA A 190 -3.64 -2.66 -41.76
C ALA A 190 -2.21 -2.24 -42.09
N ALA A 191 -1.36 -2.01 -41.08
CA ALA A 191 0.06 -1.72 -41.30
C ALA A 191 0.77 -2.93 -41.93
N PHE A 192 0.46 -4.16 -41.47
CA PHE A 192 0.98 -5.39 -42.06
C PHE A 192 0.51 -5.59 -43.50
N SER A 193 -0.76 -5.30 -43.82
CA SER A 193 -1.25 -5.47 -45.19
C SER A 193 -0.64 -4.48 -46.19
N ILE A 194 -0.07 -3.36 -45.72
CA ILE A 194 0.56 -2.32 -46.54
C ILE A 194 2.09 -2.54 -46.67
N GLY A 195 2.65 -3.59 -46.04
CA GLY A 195 4.05 -3.97 -46.21
C GLY A 195 5.04 -3.09 -45.46
N TYR A 196 4.65 -2.51 -44.32
CA TYR A 196 5.56 -1.82 -43.39
C TYR A 196 6.53 -2.77 -42.65
N ASP A 197 6.74 -3.98 -43.17
CA ASP A 197 7.72 -4.94 -42.67
C ASP A 197 9.11 -4.56 -43.17
N SER A 198 9.87 -3.88 -42.33
CA SER A 198 11.33 -3.92 -42.42
C SER A 198 11.92 -4.33 -41.07
N LEU A 199 12.14 -5.65 -40.95
CA LEU A 199 13.26 -6.30 -40.28
C LEU A 199 13.37 -6.09 -38.74
N ASP A 200 13.09 -7.18 -38.01
CA ASP A 200 13.54 -7.53 -36.66
C ASP A 200 12.83 -7.00 -35.38
N GLU A 201 11.72 -6.25 -35.45
CA GLU A 201 10.99 -5.79 -34.23
C GLU A 201 9.49 -6.14 -34.16
N VAL A 202 9.02 -7.15 -34.90
CA VAL A 202 7.64 -7.62 -34.70
C VAL A 202 7.62 -8.50 -33.44
N ASN A 203 6.89 -8.06 -32.41
CA ASN A 203 6.54 -8.83 -31.21
C ASN A 203 5.72 -10.08 -31.58
N THR A 204 6.34 -11.04 -32.26
CA THR A 204 5.72 -12.32 -32.59
C THR A 204 5.59 -13.11 -31.30
N PHE A 205 4.36 -13.44 -30.94
CA PHE A 205 4.07 -14.40 -29.90
C PHE A 205 4.92 -15.65 -30.08
N THR A 206 5.89 -15.85 -29.19
CA THR A 206 6.66 -17.08 -29.19
C THR A 206 5.83 -18.13 -28.44
N PRO A 207 5.33 -19.19 -29.08
CA PRO A 207 4.59 -20.24 -28.39
C PRO A 207 5.52 -20.90 -27.37
N LEU A 208 5.05 -21.02 -26.13
CA LEU A 208 5.77 -21.70 -25.04
C LEU A 208 5.31 -23.15 -24.86
N GLU A 209 4.17 -23.51 -25.44
CA GLU A 209 3.67 -24.89 -25.48
C GLU A 209 3.63 -25.43 -26.91
N GLU A 210 4.13 -26.66 -27.07
CA GLU A 210 4.14 -27.37 -28.35
C GLU A 210 2.72 -27.82 -28.75
N ASP A 211 1.88 -28.17 -27.78
CA ASP A 211 0.49 -28.57 -28.02
C ASP A 211 -0.52 -27.80 -27.14
N ILE A 212 -0.81 -26.58 -27.60
CA ILE A 212 -1.77 -25.67 -26.97
C ILE A 212 -3.18 -26.27 -26.93
N ASP A 213 -3.55 -27.11 -27.90
CA ASP A 213 -4.87 -27.72 -27.96
C ASP A 213 -5.07 -28.77 -26.89
N ILE A 214 -4.06 -29.61 -26.67
CA ILE A 214 -4.05 -30.57 -25.56
C ILE A 214 -4.18 -29.82 -24.24
N LEU A 215 -3.39 -28.75 -24.01
CA LEU A 215 -3.48 -27.97 -22.78
C LEU A 215 -4.89 -27.41 -22.55
N ILE A 216 -5.47 -26.74 -23.56
CA ILE A 216 -6.82 -26.17 -23.46
C ILE A 216 -7.85 -27.27 -23.22
N TRP A 217 -7.75 -28.40 -23.92
CA TRP A 217 -8.65 -29.53 -23.74
C TRP A 217 -8.51 -30.19 -22.37
N GLU A 218 -7.31 -30.32 -21.81
CA GLU A 218 -7.10 -30.86 -20.47
C GLU A 218 -7.71 -29.96 -19.40
N LYS A 219 -7.46 -28.64 -19.49
CA LYS A 219 -7.90 -27.68 -18.47
C LYS A 219 -9.37 -27.34 -18.57
N LEU A 220 -9.89 -27.09 -19.77
CA LEU A 220 -11.28 -26.68 -19.94
C LEU A 220 -12.20 -27.85 -20.30
N GLY A 221 -11.73 -28.84 -21.06
CA GLY A 221 -12.51 -30.00 -21.50
C GLY A 221 -12.60 -31.09 -20.43
N LYS A 222 -11.46 -31.64 -20.01
CA LYS A 222 -11.34 -32.66 -18.95
C LYS A 222 -11.41 -32.10 -17.53
N LEU A 223 -11.26 -30.78 -17.36
CA LEU A 223 -11.23 -30.11 -16.05
C LEU A 223 -10.12 -30.64 -15.13
N GLN A 224 -8.93 -30.88 -15.68
CA GLN A 224 -7.72 -31.12 -14.88
C GLN A 224 -7.19 -29.80 -14.30
N LEU A 225 -8.00 -29.19 -13.45
CA LEU A 225 -7.76 -27.87 -12.89
C LEU A 225 -6.54 -27.88 -11.96
N SER A 226 -5.83 -26.78 -11.95
CA SER A 226 -4.64 -26.58 -11.12
C SER A 226 -5.03 -26.57 -9.64
N PRO A 227 -4.34 -27.35 -8.78
CA PRO A 227 -4.56 -27.26 -7.35
C PRO A 227 -4.14 -25.87 -6.87
N VAL A 228 -4.96 -25.25 -6.03
CA VAL A 228 -4.60 -24.00 -5.36
C VAL A 228 -3.56 -24.36 -4.30
N LYS A 229 -2.31 -23.91 -4.48
CA LYS A 229 -1.31 -24.02 -3.43
C LYS A 229 -1.67 -23.04 -2.32
N THR A 230 -1.88 -23.55 -1.11
CA THR A 230 -2.09 -22.78 0.12
C THR A 230 -0.80 -22.25 0.73
N ASP A 231 0.33 -22.37 0.03
CA ASP A 231 1.63 -21.87 0.51
C ASP A 231 1.69 -20.34 0.39
N LEU A 232 0.91 -19.66 1.24
CA LEU A 232 1.21 -18.31 1.71
C LEU A 232 2.36 -18.42 2.74
N SER A 233 3.48 -19.05 2.34
CA SER A 233 4.73 -18.80 3.05
C SER A 233 5.21 -17.45 2.56
N ASP A 234 4.85 -16.42 3.32
CA ASP A 234 5.43 -15.09 3.26
C ASP A 234 6.95 -15.22 3.06
N THR A 235 7.44 -15.10 1.82
CA THR A 235 8.79 -14.58 1.59
C THR A 235 8.78 -13.08 1.82
N HIS A 236 8.22 -12.66 2.96
CA HIS A 236 8.51 -11.38 3.52
C HIS A 236 9.89 -11.50 4.11
N LYS A 237 10.85 -10.80 3.50
CA LYS A 237 12.10 -10.47 4.16
C LYS A 237 11.75 -10.09 5.60
N PRO A 238 12.36 -10.72 6.62
CA PRO A 238 12.05 -10.39 8.00
C PRO A 238 12.17 -8.87 8.13
N PRO A 239 11.22 -8.21 8.81
CA PRO A 239 11.39 -6.80 9.10
C PRO A 239 12.78 -6.68 9.72
N LEU A 240 13.64 -5.86 9.12
CA LEU A 240 14.96 -5.58 9.66
C LEU A 240 14.77 -5.37 11.15
N GLU A 241 15.26 -6.30 11.97
CA GLU A 241 15.35 -6.12 13.41
C GLU A 241 16.44 -5.09 13.62
N ILE A 242 16.09 -3.83 13.38
CA ILE A 242 16.98 -2.72 13.66
C ILE A 242 16.98 -2.61 15.17
N LYS A 243 18.01 -3.19 15.80
CA LYS A 243 18.26 -3.04 17.23
C LYS A 243 18.66 -1.61 17.54
N TYR A 244 18.10 -1.06 18.62
CA TYR A 244 18.35 0.31 18.99
C TYR A 244 19.77 0.46 19.51
N LYS A 245 20.58 1.28 18.83
CA LYS A 245 21.96 1.56 19.23
C LYS A 245 22.16 3.06 19.34
N LYS A 246 22.51 3.50 20.55
CA LYS A 246 23.05 4.85 20.74
C LYS A 246 24.41 4.92 20.06
N LEU A 247 24.62 5.96 19.27
CA LEU A 247 25.90 6.23 18.63
C LEU A 247 26.87 6.95 19.59
N LEU A 248 26.33 7.63 20.60
CA LEU A 248 27.06 8.13 21.76
C LEU A 248 26.70 7.27 22.98
N ASP A 249 27.64 6.46 23.44
CA ASP A 249 27.50 5.66 24.66
C ASP A 249 28.58 6.05 25.68
N ILE A 250 28.49 7.29 26.15
CA ILE A 250 29.39 7.90 27.14
C ILE A 250 28.64 7.90 28.47
N LYS A 251 29.17 7.18 29.47
CA LYS A 251 28.57 7.08 30.82
C LYS A 251 28.71 8.39 31.59
N ASN A 252 29.80 9.14 31.37
CA ASN A 252 30.00 10.44 32.00
C ASN A 252 29.13 11.52 31.33
N LYS A 253 28.22 12.15 32.11
CA LYS A 253 27.28 13.16 31.60
C LYS A 253 27.96 14.45 31.12
N GLU A 254 29.06 14.84 31.75
CA GLU A 254 29.81 16.05 31.39
C GLU A 254 30.54 15.85 30.07
N ASP A 255 31.22 14.71 29.94
CA ASP A 255 31.93 14.37 28.70
C ASP A 255 30.95 14.16 27.54
N ASN A 256 29.79 13.53 27.79
CA ASN A 256 28.74 13.43 26.79
C ASN A 256 28.27 14.82 26.33
N SER A 257 28.11 15.77 27.24
CA SER A 257 27.72 17.15 26.89
C SER A 257 28.78 17.84 26.03
N VAL A 258 30.07 17.59 26.30
CA VAL A 258 31.20 18.06 25.49
C VAL A 258 31.14 17.52 24.08
N ILE A 259 31.00 16.21 23.93
CA ILE A 259 30.94 15.57 22.61
C ILE A 259 29.72 16.05 21.81
N VAL A 260 28.54 16.12 22.45
CA VAL A 260 27.33 16.66 21.81
C VAL A 260 27.55 18.10 21.38
N SER A 261 28.23 18.93 22.19
CA SER A 261 28.55 20.32 21.81
C SER A 261 29.48 20.42 20.61
N ILE A 262 30.54 19.59 20.53
CA ILE A 262 31.45 19.57 19.37
C ILE A 262 30.67 19.23 18.10
N LEU A 263 29.84 18.19 18.16
CA LEU A 263 29.08 17.72 17.02
C LEU A 263 28.07 18.76 16.53
N GLU A 264 27.39 19.44 17.46
CA GLU A 264 26.44 20.50 17.10
C GLU A 264 27.17 21.75 16.56
N THR A 265 28.37 22.09 17.04
CA THR A 265 29.19 23.17 16.44
C THR A 265 29.58 22.85 14.99
N ILE A 266 29.97 21.59 14.72
CA ILE A 266 30.25 21.13 13.36
C ILE A 266 28.97 21.20 12.51
N SER A 267 27.84 20.72 13.03
CA SER A 267 26.53 20.79 12.36
C SER A 267 26.17 22.22 11.98
N GLN A 268 26.27 23.18 12.91
CA GLN A 268 25.92 24.57 12.68
C GLN A 268 26.75 25.24 11.60
N SER A 269 28.08 25.02 11.62
CA SER A 269 28.94 25.63 10.61
C SER A 269 28.58 25.15 9.20
N ILE A 270 28.14 23.90 9.08
CA ILE A 270 27.68 23.33 7.81
C ILE A 270 26.26 23.85 7.48
N GLU A 271 25.40 24.03 8.48
CA GLU A 271 24.02 24.56 8.32
C GLU A 271 23.96 25.94 7.67
N GLU A 272 24.99 26.77 7.81
CA GLU A 272 25.10 28.07 7.13
C GLU A 272 25.09 27.96 5.60
N SER A 273 25.45 26.79 5.07
CA SER A 273 25.62 26.56 3.62
C SER A 273 24.81 25.40 3.08
N PHE A 274 24.41 24.45 3.92
CA PHE A 274 23.72 23.23 3.52
C PHE A 274 22.71 22.83 4.60
N PRO A 275 21.56 22.23 4.28
CA PRO A 275 20.74 21.59 5.29
C PRO A 275 21.48 20.38 5.91
N VAL A 276 21.47 20.24 7.25
CA VAL A 276 22.26 19.22 7.97
C VAL A 276 21.38 18.32 8.83
N ARG A 277 21.80 17.06 8.97
CA ARG A 277 21.25 16.05 9.88
C ARG A 277 22.38 15.47 10.72
N LEU A 278 22.37 15.68 12.03
CA LEU A 278 23.30 15.04 12.97
C LEU A 278 22.62 13.85 13.67
N ALA A 279 23.18 12.66 13.51
CA ALA A 279 22.69 11.42 14.09
C ALA A 279 23.27 11.19 15.49
N TYR A 280 22.46 10.71 16.43
CA TYR A 280 22.85 10.29 17.79
C TYR A 280 22.49 8.84 18.06
N THR A 281 21.67 8.27 17.19
CA THR A 281 21.31 6.86 17.17
C THR A 281 21.42 6.34 15.74
N ASN A 282 21.60 5.04 15.60
CA ASN A 282 21.67 4.40 14.28
C ASN A 282 20.41 4.61 13.42
N TYR A 283 19.28 5.03 13.99
CA TYR A 283 18.03 5.33 13.25
C TYR A 283 17.99 6.72 12.63
N GLU A 284 18.90 7.61 13.01
CA GLU A 284 18.96 8.97 12.46
C GLU A 284 19.86 9.05 11.22
N ILE A 285 20.48 7.93 10.84
CA ILE A 285 21.29 7.74 9.63
C ILE A 285 20.33 7.48 8.47
N VAL A 286 19.92 8.53 7.76
CA VAL A 286 18.98 8.45 6.65
C VAL A 286 19.61 9.12 5.41
N PRO A 287 19.57 8.48 4.24
CA PRO A 287 19.90 9.18 3.00
C PRO A 287 18.83 10.23 2.70
N GLU A 288 19.18 11.51 2.84
CA GLU A 288 18.37 12.68 2.52
C GLU A 288 19.19 13.64 1.63
N ASN A 289 18.55 14.61 0.98
CA ASN A 289 19.22 15.74 0.30
C ASN A 289 19.78 16.75 1.33
N LYS A 290 20.56 16.25 2.28
CA LYS A 290 21.16 16.98 3.40
C LYS A 290 22.54 16.41 3.70
N VAL A 291 23.38 17.19 4.34
CA VAL A 291 24.64 16.69 4.89
C VAL A 291 24.33 15.86 6.14
N LEU A 292 24.64 14.57 6.11
CA LEU A 292 24.44 13.65 7.23
C LEU A 292 25.73 13.50 8.03
N ILE A 293 25.67 13.77 9.33
CA ILE A 293 26.77 13.62 10.29
C ILE A 293 26.47 12.43 11.19
N VAL A 294 27.33 11.42 11.18
CA VAL A 294 27.22 10.19 11.96
C VAL A 294 28.42 10.11 12.91
N PRO A 295 28.24 10.44 14.20
CA PRO A 295 29.26 10.27 15.21
C PRO A 295 29.28 8.83 15.72
N VAL A 296 30.42 8.39 16.23
CA VAL A 296 30.58 7.23 17.10
C VAL A 296 31.57 7.62 18.17
N ALA A 297 31.14 7.62 19.43
CA ALA A 297 32.01 7.93 20.56
C ALA A 297 32.18 6.74 21.49
N LYS A 298 33.41 6.51 21.94
CA LYS A 298 33.75 5.47 22.92
C LYS A 298 34.62 6.06 24.03
N GLU A 299 34.25 5.78 25.28
CA GLU A 299 35.08 6.07 26.45
C GLU A 299 36.28 5.12 26.47
N ILE A 300 37.48 5.68 26.67
CA ILE A 300 38.74 4.99 26.87
C ILE A 300 39.34 5.50 28.19
N VAL A 301 40.22 4.72 28.83
CA VAL A 301 40.74 4.96 30.19
C VAL A 301 41.16 6.42 30.47
N ASP A 302 41.69 7.16 29.49
CA ASP A 302 42.15 8.56 29.65
C ASP A 302 41.50 9.59 28.70
N GLY A 303 40.36 9.29 28.09
CA GLY A 303 39.70 10.22 27.17
C GLY A 303 38.55 9.61 26.35
N ILE A 304 38.18 10.31 25.27
CA ILE A 304 37.14 9.85 24.33
C ILE A 304 37.73 9.74 22.93
N GLU A 305 37.54 8.58 22.30
CA GLU A 305 37.72 8.43 20.86
C GLU A 305 36.40 8.79 20.16
N LEU A 306 36.43 9.87 19.37
CA LEU A 306 35.32 10.36 18.57
C LEU A 306 35.61 10.13 17.09
N LYS A 307 34.78 9.33 16.44
CA LYS A 307 34.76 9.17 14.98
C LYS A 307 33.53 9.87 14.44
N ILE A 308 33.67 10.64 13.37
CA ILE A 308 32.56 11.34 12.72
C ILE A 308 32.63 11.06 11.23
N GLU A 309 31.56 10.53 10.67
CA GLU A 309 31.38 10.43 9.23
C GLU A 309 30.41 11.55 8.80
N ILE A 310 30.86 12.41 7.89
CA ILE A 310 30.03 13.46 7.28
C ILE A 310 29.82 13.07 5.82
N SER A 311 28.60 12.80 5.42
CA SER A 311 28.26 12.39 4.05
C SER A 311 27.29 13.35 3.39
N TYR A 312 27.46 13.58 2.09
CA TYR A 312 26.55 14.41 1.30
C TYR A 312 26.49 13.90 -0.13
N LYS A 313 25.27 13.67 -0.64
CA LYS A 313 25.04 13.28 -2.02
C LYS A 313 24.70 14.52 -2.84
N THR A 314 25.59 14.91 -3.76
CA THR A 314 25.42 16.05 -4.65
C THR A 314 26.21 15.85 -5.96
N PRO A 315 25.59 16.15 -7.12
CA PRO A 315 26.28 16.16 -8.41
C PRO A 315 27.23 17.37 -8.57
N PHE A 316 27.11 18.38 -7.70
CA PHE A 316 27.82 19.65 -7.88
C PHE A 316 29.19 19.67 -7.19
N LYS A 317 30.27 19.69 -7.99
CA LYS A 317 31.66 19.79 -7.48
C LYS A 317 31.90 21.04 -6.62
N THR A 318 31.20 22.15 -6.90
CA THR A 318 31.27 23.39 -6.10
C THR A 318 30.77 23.19 -4.68
N ASP A 319 29.70 22.42 -4.50
CA ASP A 319 29.13 22.13 -3.19
C ASP A 319 30.04 21.20 -2.38
N GLN A 320 30.64 20.21 -3.03
CA GLN A 320 31.62 19.30 -2.42
C GLN A 320 32.83 20.09 -1.88
N GLN A 321 33.40 21.00 -2.68
CA GLN A 321 34.51 21.85 -2.27
C GLN A 321 34.13 22.79 -1.12
N LYS A 322 32.94 23.38 -1.19
CA LYS A 322 32.41 24.26 -0.14
C LYS A 322 32.20 23.50 1.17
N LEU A 323 31.68 22.27 1.12
CA LEU A 323 31.53 21.42 2.30
C LEU A 323 32.88 21.08 2.95
N ILE A 324 33.87 20.66 2.15
CA ILE A 324 35.24 20.39 2.64
C ILE A 324 35.84 21.63 3.31
N ALA A 325 35.76 22.78 2.65
CA ALA A 325 36.31 24.04 3.16
C ALA A 325 35.66 24.45 4.49
N THR A 326 34.33 24.33 4.59
CA THR A 326 33.58 24.61 5.82
C THR A 326 34.01 23.69 6.95
N VAL A 327 34.05 22.37 6.74
CA VAL A 327 34.47 21.40 7.77
C VAL A 327 35.91 21.67 8.23
N GLN A 328 36.84 21.89 7.30
CA GLN A 328 38.23 22.21 7.62
C GLN A 328 38.36 23.51 8.43
N LYS A 329 37.61 24.56 8.05
CA LYS A 329 37.60 25.84 8.76
C LYS A 329 37.07 25.65 10.18
N THR A 330 35.96 24.95 10.36
CA THR A 330 35.37 24.69 11.67
C THR A 330 36.31 23.90 12.58
N LEU A 331 36.93 22.82 12.09
CA LEU A 331 37.92 22.06 12.87
C LEU A 331 39.13 22.94 13.26
N LYS A 332 39.63 23.77 12.35
CA LYS A 332 40.72 24.73 12.67
C LYS A 332 40.29 25.72 13.74
N THR A 333 39.06 26.24 13.68
CA THR A 333 38.50 27.14 14.70
C THR A 333 38.41 26.44 16.05
N ILE A 334 37.83 25.24 16.12
CA ILE A 334 37.72 24.46 17.37
C ILE A 334 39.12 24.21 17.97
N VAL A 335 40.10 23.79 17.16
CA VAL A 335 41.47 23.50 17.65
C VAL A 335 42.21 24.78 18.09
N LYS A 336 42.10 25.86 17.32
CA LYS A 336 42.84 27.11 17.56
C LYS A 336 42.25 27.91 18.71
N GLU A 337 40.93 28.09 18.73
CA GLU A 337 40.24 29.00 19.66
C GLU A 337 39.87 28.30 20.97
N ILE A 338 39.66 26.97 20.94
CA ILE A 338 39.13 26.24 22.10
C ILE A 338 40.20 25.40 22.79
N LEU A 339 41.17 24.83 22.07
CA LEU A 339 42.17 23.90 22.63
C LEU A 339 43.60 24.46 22.72
N ASN A 340 43.83 25.72 22.31
CA ASN A 340 45.12 26.43 22.41
C ASN A 340 46.34 25.60 21.91
N LYS A 341 46.19 24.87 20.80
CA LYS A 341 47.25 24.10 20.12
C LYS A 341 47.94 22.97 20.92
N LYS A 342 47.53 22.66 22.16
CA LYS A 342 48.22 21.70 23.05
C LYS A 342 47.66 20.26 23.05
N THR A 343 46.71 19.94 22.18
CA THR A 343 45.99 18.65 22.18
C THR A 343 46.13 17.92 20.84
N PHE A 344 45.86 16.61 20.83
CA PHE A 344 45.79 15.81 19.61
C PHE A 344 44.81 16.44 18.60
N ARG A 345 45.28 16.63 17.37
CA ARG A 345 44.49 17.24 16.29
C ARG A 345 43.56 16.18 15.68
N PRO A 346 42.35 16.57 15.24
CA PRO A 346 41.50 15.69 14.47
C PRO A 346 42.20 15.34 13.15
N TYR A 347 42.22 14.05 12.82
CA TYR A 347 42.60 13.56 11.50
C TYR A 347 41.38 13.56 10.60
N MET A 348 41.52 14.03 9.37
CA MET A 348 40.43 14.13 8.41
C MET A 348 40.81 13.45 7.10
N GLU A 349 39.97 12.53 6.65
CA GLU A 349 40.08 11.81 5.38
C GLU A 349 38.86 12.13 4.51
N ILE A 350 39.06 12.32 3.21
CA ILE A 350 38.00 12.70 2.26
C ILE A 350 37.94 11.65 1.17
N VAL A 351 36.75 11.11 0.95
CA VAL A 351 36.43 10.17 -0.13
C VAL A 351 35.37 10.81 -1.02
N ILE A 352 35.67 10.94 -2.31
CA ILE A 352 34.73 11.43 -3.32
C ILE A 352 34.42 10.25 -4.24
N ASP A 353 33.14 9.89 -4.31
CA ASP A 353 32.62 8.83 -5.15
C ASP A 353 31.90 9.48 -6.33
N GLU A 354 32.50 9.40 -7.52
CA GLU A 354 31.97 10.00 -8.74
C GLU A 354 30.78 9.22 -9.31
N GLU A 355 30.64 7.92 -9.02
CA GLU A 355 29.52 7.08 -9.49
C GLU A 355 28.26 7.29 -8.64
N GLU A 356 28.43 7.39 -7.31
CA GLU A 356 27.33 7.65 -6.37
C GLU A 356 27.00 9.13 -6.19
N GLU A 357 27.71 10.02 -6.91
CA GLU A 357 27.64 11.48 -6.77
C GLU A 357 27.71 11.91 -5.30
N SER A 358 28.64 11.34 -4.53
CA SER A 358 28.68 11.51 -3.08
C SER A 358 30.06 11.86 -2.55
N ILE A 359 30.08 12.67 -1.50
CA ILE A 359 31.28 12.98 -0.73
C ILE A 359 31.13 12.45 0.69
N ARG A 360 32.18 11.82 1.21
CA ARG A 360 32.29 11.36 2.60
C ARG A 360 33.56 11.93 3.23
N ILE A 361 33.41 12.56 4.38
CA ILE A 361 34.51 13.11 5.18
C ILE A 361 34.53 12.37 6.51
N TYR A 362 35.63 11.66 6.76
CA TYR A 362 35.86 10.91 7.98
C TYR A 362 36.76 11.72 8.90
N ILE A 363 36.29 12.02 10.11
CA ILE A 363 37.04 12.71 11.14
C ILE A 363 37.29 11.74 12.29
N ASN A 364 38.56 11.49 12.59
CA ASN A 364 38.99 10.70 13.75
C ASN A 364 39.65 11.63 14.77
N TRP A 365 39.16 11.63 16.00
CA TRP A 365 39.63 12.54 17.03
C TRP A 365 39.72 11.89 18.41
N PHE A 366 40.92 11.86 18.97
CA PHE A 366 41.14 11.53 20.37
C PHE A 366 41.12 12.79 21.24
N LEU A 367 40.20 12.85 22.21
CA LEU A 367 40.03 13.95 23.15
C LEU A 367 40.50 13.50 24.54
N GLU A 368 41.68 13.97 24.94
CA GLU A 368 42.23 13.75 26.29
C GLU A 368 41.41 14.47 27.37
N ARG A 369 41.47 13.97 28.62
CA ARG A 369 40.70 14.53 29.75
C ARG A 369 40.83 16.05 29.93
N LYS A 370 42.05 16.58 29.80
CA LYS A 370 42.33 18.03 29.91
C LYS A 370 41.62 18.86 28.84
N ALA A 371 41.40 18.28 27.65
CA ALA A 371 40.66 18.91 26.57
C ALA A 371 39.15 18.91 26.88
N LEU A 372 38.62 17.78 27.34
CA LEU A 372 37.22 17.62 27.73
C LEU A 372 36.82 18.62 28.83
N ASP A 373 37.63 18.76 29.87
CA ASP A 373 37.37 19.70 30.99
C ASP A 373 37.31 21.16 30.53
N LYS A 374 38.21 21.56 29.61
CA LYS A 374 38.23 22.92 29.05
C LYS A 374 37.03 23.20 28.16
N LEU A 375 36.66 22.21 27.34
CA LEU A 375 35.49 22.30 26.47
C LEU A 375 34.22 22.41 27.30
N SER A 376 34.06 21.60 28.35
CA SER A 376 32.90 21.57 29.25
C SER A 376 32.56 22.96 29.83
N ARG A 377 33.59 23.74 30.18
CA ARG A 377 33.43 25.10 30.74
C ARG A 377 32.95 26.15 29.74
N ARG A 378 33.09 25.91 28.43
CA ARG A 378 32.76 26.87 27.36
C ARG A 378 31.44 26.57 26.63
N ILE A 379 30.76 25.47 26.95
CA ILE A 379 29.52 25.08 26.29
C ILE A 379 28.38 26.03 26.66
N ASN A 380 27.69 26.57 25.66
CA ASN A 380 26.43 27.27 25.88
C ASN A 380 25.29 26.27 26.16
N LYS A 381 25.08 25.97 27.45
CA LYS A 381 24.10 24.99 27.91
C LYS A 381 22.65 25.33 27.53
N LYS A 382 22.28 26.62 27.48
CA LYS A 382 20.92 27.07 27.09
C LYS A 382 20.60 26.73 25.63
N TRP A 383 21.60 26.80 24.77
CA TRP A 383 21.47 26.49 23.35
C TRP A 383 21.43 24.98 23.07
N LEU A 384 22.27 24.19 23.74
CA LEU A 384 22.20 22.71 23.69
C LEU A 384 20.83 22.18 24.13
N LEU A 385 20.23 22.84 25.13
CA LEU A 385 18.90 22.52 25.67
C LEU A 385 17.80 22.67 24.61
N SER A 386 17.80 23.71 23.76
CA SER A 386 16.70 23.93 22.79
C SER A 386 16.64 22.83 21.73
N ARG A 387 17.79 22.31 21.28
CA ARG A 387 17.85 21.18 20.33
C ARG A 387 17.50 19.84 20.97
N LEU A 388 17.95 19.59 22.20
CA LEU A 388 17.53 18.40 22.96
C LEU A 388 16.02 18.41 23.26
N ILE A 389 15.41 19.59 23.43
CA ILE A 389 13.95 19.73 23.64
C ILE A 389 13.16 19.27 22.41
N SER A 390 13.54 19.69 21.20
CA SER A 390 12.88 19.23 19.96
C SER A 390 12.91 17.69 19.83
N ARG A 391 14.02 17.05 20.19
CA ARG A 391 14.15 15.58 20.18
C ARG A 391 13.35 14.90 21.31
N LYS A 392 13.30 15.51 22.50
CA LYS A 392 12.44 15.05 23.60
C LYS A 392 10.97 15.09 23.18
N GLN A 393 10.57 16.06 22.36
CA GLN A 393 9.18 16.18 21.87
C GLN A 393 8.77 14.97 21.01
N SER A 394 9.62 14.44 20.12
CA SER A 394 9.28 13.25 19.30
C SER A 394 9.08 11.99 20.16
N VAL A 395 9.92 11.81 21.19
CA VAL A 395 9.78 10.71 22.16
C VAL A 395 8.52 10.90 23.02
N ILE A 396 8.25 12.13 23.46
CA ILE A 396 7.01 12.47 24.18
C ILE A 396 5.81 12.16 23.29
N ARG A 397 5.75 12.63 22.05
CA ARG A 397 4.66 12.38 21.08
C ARG A 397 4.40 10.88 20.90
N ARG A 398 5.45 10.07 20.74
CA ARG A 398 5.31 8.61 20.68
C ARG A 398 4.72 8.01 21.96
N ASN A 399 5.22 8.42 23.11
CA ASN A 399 4.71 7.92 24.39
C ASN A 399 3.27 8.38 24.63
N THR A 400 2.92 9.59 24.17
CA THR A 400 1.55 10.10 24.15
C THR A 400 0.68 9.25 23.24
N LEU A 401 1.11 8.95 22.00
CA LEU A 401 0.35 8.05 21.10
C LEU A 401 0.06 6.70 21.76
N LEU A 402 1.07 6.06 22.37
CA LEU A 402 0.87 4.78 23.06
C LEU A 402 -0.07 4.91 24.28
N LYS A 403 -0.03 6.05 24.98
CA LYS A 403 -0.96 6.36 26.08
C LYS A 403 -2.39 6.55 25.58
N GLU A 404 -2.58 7.30 24.50
CA GLU A 404 -3.89 7.53 23.87
C GLU A 404 -4.48 6.22 23.33
N ILE A 405 -3.67 5.36 22.70
CA ILE A 405 -4.11 4.01 22.29
C ILE A 405 -4.53 3.19 23.51
N LYS A 406 -3.74 3.20 24.58
CA LYS A 406 -4.03 2.43 25.80
C LYS A 406 -5.31 2.87 26.50
N ASN A 407 -5.58 4.16 26.55
CA ASN A 407 -6.73 4.74 27.25
C ASN A 407 -7.87 5.08 26.28
N PHE A 408 -7.87 4.48 25.09
CA PHE A 408 -8.79 4.88 24.03
C PHE A 408 -10.24 4.59 24.42
N VAL A 409 -11.04 5.64 24.40
CA VAL A 409 -12.50 5.57 24.41
C VAL A 409 -12.96 6.22 23.12
N PHE A 410 -13.94 5.62 22.46
CA PHE A 410 -14.38 6.12 21.16
C PHE A 410 -15.01 7.51 21.29
N SER A 411 -14.42 8.49 20.60
CA SER A 411 -15.05 9.75 20.24
C SER A 411 -14.44 10.27 18.93
N PRO A 412 -15.13 11.14 18.16
CA PRO A 412 -14.55 11.76 16.98
C PRO A 412 -13.24 12.50 17.28
N GLU A 413 -13.14 13.16 18.43
CA GLU A 413 -11.97 13.90 18.89
C GLU A 413 -10.81 12.96 19.24
N SER A 414 -11.08 11.85 19.93
CA SER A 414 -10.07 10.84 20.25
C SER A 414 -9.50 10.19 19.00
N ILE A 415 -10.35 9.91 17.99
CA ILE A 415 -9.90 9.42 16.68
C ILE A 415 -9.02 10.45 15.98
N SER A 416 -9.49 11.69 15.90
CA SER A 416 -8.73 12.78 15.28
C SER A 416 -7.38 12.99 15.96
N THR A 417 -7.33 12.89 17.29
CA THR A 417 -6.10 12.99 18.07
C THR A 417 -5.13 11.86 17.74
N ILE A 418 -5.59 10.61 17.71
CA ILE A 418 -4.74 9.46 17.35
C ILE A 418 -4.22 9.60 15.92
N PHE A 419 -5.07 9.96 14.95
CA PHE A 419 -4.66 10.16 13.56
C PHE A 419 -3.64 11.29 13.42
N SER A 420 -3.90 12.44 14.06
CA SER A 420 -2.98 13.59 14.06
C SER A 420 -1.64 13.24 14.69
N LEU A 421 -1.61 12.47 15.79
CA LEU A 421 -0.38 12.01 16.41
C LEU A 421 0.39 11.05 15.48
N MET A 422 -0.28 10.10 14.83
CA MET A 422 0.37 9.19 13.88
C MET A 422 0.93 9.95 12.66
N GLU A 423 0.15 10.85 12.08
CA GLU A 423 0.55 11.68 10.92
C GLU A 423 1.67 12.66 11.28
N SER A 424 1.63 13.25 12.48
CA SER A 424 2.70 14.13 12.98
C SER A 424 4.01 13.37 13.19
N ILE A 425 3.97 12.18 13.79
CA ILE A 425 5.19 11.38 13.99
C ILE A 425 5.70 10.86 12.63
N TRP A 426 4.81 10.46 11.73
CA TRP A 426 5.16 10.00 10.39
C TRP A 426 5.82 11.11 9.56
N SER A 427 5.22 12.31 9.52
CA SER A 427 5.77 13.45 8.76
C SER A 427 7.11 13.95 9.31
N GLU A 428 7.32 13.85 10.63
CA GLU A 428 8.59 14.22 11.26
C GLU A 428 9.71 13.21 10.96
N ASN A 429 9.43 11.91 11.11
CA ASN A 429 10.36 10.84 10.77
C ASN A 429 9.64 9.47 10.59
N PRO A 430 9.40 9.02 9.35
CA PRO A 430 8.74 7.73 9.08
C PRO A 430 9.49 6.53 9.66
N ILE A 431 10.82 6.56 9.71
CA ILE A 431 11.65 5.46 10.23
C ILE A 431 11.44 5.30 11.74
N PHE A 432 11.29 6.42 12.46
CA PHE A 432 11.00 6.39 13.90
C PHE A 432 9.62 5.80 14.20
N PHE A 433 8.61 6.11 13.39
CA PHE A 433 7.30 5.48 13.47
C PHE A 433 7.40 3.98 13.18
N LYS A 434 8.10 3.60 12.09
CA LYS A 434 8.34 2.20 11.69
C LYS A 434 9.00 1.38 12.78
N ALA A 435 10.03 1.92 13.45
CA ALA A 435 10.71 1.27 14.57
C ALA A 435 9.79 1.04 15.78
N SER A 436 8.77 1.87 15.94
CA SER A 436 7.75 1.71 16.99
C SER A 436 6.60 0.81 16.55
N GLY A 437 6.62 0.32 15.30
CA GLY A 437 5.53 -0.43 14.68
C GLY A 437 5.08 -1.63 15.49
N ASN A 438 6.01 -2.47 15.97
CA ASN A 438 5.66 -3.65 16.79
C ASN A 438 4.95 -3.27 18.09
N LYS A 439 5.37 -2.21 18.77
CA LYS A 439 4.70 -1.73 19.99
C LYS A 439 3.31 -1.16 19.71
N ILE A 440 3.16 -0.47 18.57
CA ILE A 440 1.85 0.03 18.11
C ILE A 440 0.95 -1.15 17.80
N ARG A 441 1.47 -2.17 17.08
CA ARG A 441 0.77 -3.42 16.77
C ARG A 441 0.24 -4.10 18.03
N GLU A 442 1.14 -4.38 18.97
CA GLU A 442 0.84 -5.05 20.23
C GLU A 442 -0.21 -4.27 21.02
N SER A 443 -0.12 -2.93 21.02
CA SER A 443 -1.10 -2.08 21.70
C SER A 443 -2.47 -2.14 21.03
N LEU A 444 -2.54 -2.03 19.70
CA LEU A 444 -3.80 -2.10 18.96
C LEU A 444 -4.45 -3.49 19.06
N GLU A 445 -3.64 -4.58 19.06
CA GLU A 445 -4.11 -5.95 19.29
C GLU A 445 -4.62 -6.12 20.74
N LYS A 446 -3.83 -5.73 21.74
CA LYS A 446 -4.16 -5.90 23.17
C LYS A 446 -5.45 -5.21 23.58
N TYR A 447 -5.71 -4.02 23.05
CA TYR A 447 -6.91 -3.24 23.38
C TYR A 447 -8.05 -3.41 22.37
N ASN A 448 -7.89 -4.26 21.35
CA ASN A 448 -8.89 -4.52 20.31
C ASN A 448 -9.36 -3.25 19.54
N ILE A 449 -8.40 -2.38 19.17
CA ILE A 449 -8.68 -1.07 18.56
C ILE A 449 -8.44 -1.08 17.03
N TRP A 450 -8.08 -2.21 16.43
CA TRP A 450 -7.75 -2.28 14.99
C TRP A 450 -8.83 -1.74 14.04
N TYR A 451 -10.09 -1.67 14.45
CA TYR A 451 -11.17 -1.06 13.66
C TYR A 451 -10.89 0.41 13.28
N ILE A 452 -10.04 1.14 14.03
CA ILE A 452 -9.63 2.52 13.65
C ILE A 452 -8.88 2.55 12.32
N LEU A 453 -8.23 1.44 11.92
CA LEU A 453 -7.57 1.32 10.63
C LEU A 453 -8.58 1.40 9.47
N GLY A 454 -9.77 0.81 9.66
CA GLY A 454 -10.88 0.95 8.71
C GLY A 454 -11.34 2.39 8.58
N ILE A 455 -11.47 3.11 9.70
CA ILE A 455 -11.82 4.53 9.71
C ILE A 455 -10.74 5.35 8.97
N TYR A 456 -9.45 5.06 9.23
CA TYR A 456 -8.33 5.72 8.56
C TYR A 456 -8.29 5.44 7.05
N ALA A 457 -8.61 4.21 6.65
CA ALA A 457 -8.73 3.82 5.24
C ALA A 457 -9.85 4.60 4.54
N LEU A 458 -11.02 4.74 5.16
CA LEU A 458 -12.11 5.56 4.63
C LEU A 458 -11.71 7.04 4.53
N LYS A 459 -11.00 7.58 5.53
CA LYS A 459 -10.47 8.97 5.49
C LYS A 459 -9.53 9.15 4.30
N THR A 460 -8.65 8.19 4.07
CA THR A 460 -7.64 8.22 3.00
C THR A 460 -8.25 8.02 1.61
N ALA A 461 -9.31 7.21 1.51
CA ALA A 461 -10.09 7.03 0.28
C ALA A 461 -10.99 8.24 -0.06
N GLY A 462 -11.16 9.18 0.87
CA GLY A 462 -12.04 10.34 0.71
C GLY A 462 -13.52 10.04 0.96
N GLU A 463 -13.84 8.87 1.52
CA GLU A 463 -15.21 8.45 1.84
C GLU A 463 -15.78 9.17 3.08
N ILE A 464 -14.89 9.61 3.98
CA ILE A 464 -15.24 10.38 5.17
C ILE A 464 -14.31 11.59 5.32
N ARG A 465 -14.81 12.67 5.95
CA ARG A 465 -14.02 13.86 6.28
C ARG A 465 -14.20 14.16 7.76
N LEU A 466 -13.15 13.93 8.56
CA LEU A 466 -13.19 14.18 10.01
C LEU A 466 -12.72 15.59 10.38
N ASP A 467 -11.72 16.08 9.65
CA ASP A 467 -10.96 17.31 9.95
C ASP A 467 -10.71 18.15 8.69
N GLY A 468 -11.30 17.75 7.54
CA GLY A 468 -11.05 18.38 6.24
C GLY A 468 -9.67 18.07 5.64
N VAL A 469 -8.85 17.25 6.31
CA VAL A 469 -7.50 16.87 5.86
C VAL A 469 -7.55 15.46 5.27
N ALA A 470 -6.93 15.27 4.10
CA ALA A 470 -6.80 13.95 3.51
C ALA A 470 -5.82 13.08 4.30
N GLY A 471 -6.14 11.81 4.52
CA GLY A 471 -5.25 10.87 5.19
C GLY A 471 -3.94 10.63 4.42
N ASN A 472 -2.87 10.29 5.14
CA ASN A 472 -1.57 9.96 4.58
C ASN A 472 -1.54 8.50 4.07
N LYS A 473 -1.41 8.34 2.74
CA LYS A 473 -1.41 7.03 2.08
C LYS A 473 -0.24 6.13 2.49
N GLU A 474 0.97 6.68 2.59
CA GLU A 474 2.14 5.88 2.96
C GLU A 474 2.05 5.35 4.39
N LEU A 475 1.46 6.15 5.29
CA LEU A 475 1.15 5.73 6.65
C LEU A 475 0.09 4.61 6.65
N LEU A 476 -0.99 4.74 5.87
CA LEU A 476 -2.00 3.69 5.72
C LEU A 476 -1.36 2.37 5.24
N ASP A 477 -0.53 2.42 4.19
CA ASP A 477 0.16 1.24 3.65
C ASP A 477 1.05 0.56 4.69
N PHE A 478 1.74 1.37 5.50
CA PHE A 478 2.55 0.85 6.59
C PHE A 478 1.69 0.18 7.67
N LEU A 479 0.57 0.80 8.08
CA LEU A 479 -0.35 0.24 9.08
C LEU A 479 -1.02 -1.06 8.59
N LEU A 480 -1.38 -1.15 7.30
CA LEU A 480 -1.92 -2.35 6.66
C LEU A 480 -0.90 -3.49 6.68
N LYS A 481 0.35 -3.23 6.27
CA LYS A 481 1.46 -4.21 6.37
C LYS A 481 1.68 -4.65 7.81
N LEU A 482 1.60 -3.72 8.76
CA LEU A 482 1.69 -4.00 10.19
C LEU A 482 0.60 -4.98 10.67
N ARG A 483 -0.62 -4.83 10.15
CA ARG A 483 -1.76 -5.73 10.40
C ARG A 483 -1.69 -7.04 9.62
N LYS A 484 -0.70 -7.22 8.73
CA LYS A 484 -0.56 -8.36 7.80
C LYS A 484 -1.70 -8.45 6.78
N VAL A 485 -2.14 -7.31 6.26
CA VAL A 485 -3.10 -7.22 5.16
C VAL A 485 -2.49 -6.43 4.01
N GLU A 486 -2.83 -6.79 2.79
CA GLU A 486 -2.16 -6.26 1.59
C GLU A 486 -2.66 -4.87 1.19
N ASN A 487 -3.95 -4.62 1.38
CA ASN A 487 -4.62 -3.37 1.07
C ASN A 487 -5.84 -3.21 2.00
N PHE A 488 -6.49 -2.04 1.96
CA PHE A 488 -7.65 -1.78 2.83
C PHE A 488 -8.89 -2.62 2.46
N HIS A 489 -9.02 -3.07 1.21
CA HIS A 489 -10.08 -4.00 0.81
C HIS A 489 -9.90 -5.36 1.51
N HIS A 490 -8.67 -5.88 1.57
CA HIS A 490 -8.32 -7.09 2.33
C HIS A 490 -8.60 -6.89 3.84
N PHE A 491 -8.34 -5.70 4.39
CA PHE A 491 -8.73 -5.38 5.77
C PHE A 491 -10.26 -5.47 5.99
N PHE A 492 -11.05 -4.84 5.13
CA PHE A 492 -12.52 -4.87 5.24
C PHE A 492 -13.13 -6.24 4.97
N ALA A 493 -12.50 -7.06 4.11
CA ALA A 493 -12.88 -8.44 3.87
C ALA A 493 -12.73 -9.34 5.11
N THR A 494 -11.68 -9.10 5.90
CA THR A 494 -11.28 -9.98 7.02
C THR A 494 -11.78 -9.50 8.39
N THR A 495 -12.27 -8.27 8.50
CA THR A 495 -12.90 -7.77 9.74
C THR A 495 -14.37 -8.16 9.81
N ASP A 496 -14.87 -8.41 11.03
CA ASP A 496 -16.29 -8.59 11.33
C ASP A 496 -16.89 -7.37 12.05
N ARG A 497 -16.11 -6.31 12.21
CA ARG A 497 -16.50 -5.07 12.89
C ARG A 497 -16.26 -3.87 11.96
N TYR A 498 -17.31 -3.13 11.67
CA TYR A 498 -17.27 -1.93 10.85
C TYR A 498 -17.73 -0.72 11.67
N VAL A 499 -16.95 0.35 11.63
CA VAL A 499 -17.25 1.60 12.34
C VAL A 499 -17.09 2.76 11.37
N PHE A 500 -18.11 3.60 11.27
CA PHE A 500 -18.12 4.72 10.32
C PHE A 500 -19.14 5.79 10.73
N PRO A 501 -18.92 7.04 10.31
CA PRO A 501 -19.93 8.08 10.44
C PRO A 501 -21.06 7.86 9.44
N VAL A 502 -22.29 8.11 9.85
CA VAL A 502 -23.46 7.99 8.98
C VAL A 502 -23.46 9.12 7.96
N LYS A 503 -23.57 8.78 6.67
CA LYS A 503 -23.78 9.77 5.61
C LYS A 503 -25.25 10.20 5.64
N THR A 504 -25.52 11.40 6.17
CA THR A 504 -26.87 11.96 6.28
C THR A 504 -26.89 13.42 5.87
N GLU A 505 -28.01 13.84 5.29
CA GLU A 505 -28.28 15.24 4.95
C GLU A 505 -28.97 15.95 6.11
N ARG A 506 -28.83 17.30 6.15
CA ARG A 506 -29.41 18.14 7.20
C ARG A 506 -30.93 18.02 7.28
N ILE A 507 -31.60 17.74 6.17
CA ILE A 507 -33.06 17.55 6.12
C ILE A 507 -33.55 16.39 6.99
N TYR A 508 -32.71 15.39 7.26
CA TYR A 508 -33.06 14.22 8.09
C TYR A 508 -32.69 14.39 9.57
N ARG A 509 -32.17 15.55 9.98
CA ARG A 509 -31.87 15.87 11.38
C ARG A 509 -33.06 15.65 12.33
N PRO A 510 -34.32 16.01 11.98
CA PRO A 510 -35.46 15.75 12.86
C PRO A 510 -35.66 14.25 13.18
N ASN A 511 -35.33 13.35 12.25
CA ASN A 511 -35.42 11.91 12.48
C ASN A 511 -34.40 11.45 13.52
N TRP A 512 -33.17 11.99 13.45
CA TRP A 512 -32.14 11.77 14.46
C TRP A 512 -32.53 12.32 15.83
N GLU A 513 -33.08 13.53 15.89
CA GLU A 513 -33.55 14.13 17.16
C GLU A 513 -34.66 13.30 17.81
N ARG A 514 -35.59 12.75 17.01
CA ARG A 514 -36.60 11.81 17.50
C ARG A 514 -35.98 10.53 18.06
N LEU A 515 -35.08 9.91 17.30
CA LEU A 515 -34.35 8.70 17.74
C LEU A 515 -33.61 8.94 19.07
N ILE A 516 -32.95 10.10 19.21
CA ILE A 516 -32.22 10.48 20.42
C ILE A 516 -33.16 10.69 21.61
N LYS A 517 -34.29 11.38 21.41
CA LYS A 517 -35.27 11.66 22.47
C LYS A 517 -35.92 10.38 23.01
N ASN A 518 -36.19 9.43 22.12
CA ASN A 518 -36.91 8.20 22.46
C ASN A 518 -35.97 7.02 22.79
N ASP A 519 -34.66 7.22 22.70
CA ASP A 519 -33.64 6.16 22.72
C ASP A 519 -33.95 4.98 21.77
N GLY A 520 -34.59 5.26 20.64
CA GLY A 520 -35.07 4.25 19.70
C GLY A 520 -33.93 3.47 19.01
N LYS A 521 -34.21 2.28 18.50
CA LYS A 521 -33.19 1.44 17.83
C LYS A 521 -32.92 1.92 16.40
N ILE A 522 -31.68 1.70 15.94
CA ILE A 522 -31.30 1.88 14.53
C ILE A 522 -31.42 0.54 13.83
N VAL A 523 -32.17 0.50 12.73
CA VAL A 523 -32.38 -0.67 11.89
C VAL A 523 -31.60 -0.48 10.59
N LEU A 524 -30.78 -1.46 10.25
CA LEU A 524 -30.09 -1.54 8.97
C LEU A 524 -31.01 -2.22 7.95
N THR A 525 -31.25 -1.58 6.82
CA THR A 525 -32.10 -2.11 5.75
C THR A 525 -31.29 -2.24 4.45
N HIS A 526 -31.33 -3.40 3.81
CA HIS A 526 -30.74 -3.63 2.49
C HIS A 526 -31.73 -3.23 1.39
N GLU A 527 -31.33 -2.33 0.50
CA GLU A 527 -32.11 -1.92 -0.65
C GLU A 527 -31.76 -2.77 -1.89
N VAL A 528 -32.32 -3.99 -1.92
CA VAL A 528 -32.06 -4.98 -2.97
C VAL A 528 -32.45 -4.49 -4.37
N LEU A 529 -33.43 -3.59 -4.47
CA LEU A 529 -34.00 -3.09 -5.73
C LEU A 529 -33.49 -1.69 -6.13
N ASN A 530 -32.41 -1.20 -5.52
CA ASN A 530 -31.85 0.09 -5.91
C ASN A 530 -31.18 -0.01 -7.30
N PRO A 531 -31.67 0.72 -8.32
CA PRO A 531 -31.18 0.60 -9.70
C PRO A 531 -29.77 1.18 -9.88
N GLU A 532 -29.31 2.04 -8.95
CA GLU A 532 -27.98 2.65 -9.01
C GLU A 532 -26.92 1.75 -8.38
N THR A 533 -27.22 1.13 -7.22
CA THR A 533 -26.35 0.11 -6.62
C THR A 533 -27.14 -0.91 -5.75
N PRO A 534 -27.06 -2.23 -6.03
CA PRO A 534 -27.74 -3.30 -5.30
C PRO A 534 -27.07 -3.66 -3.96
N VAL A 535 -26.00 -2.94 -3.61
CA VAL A 535 -25.30 -3.04 -2.33
C VAL A 535 -25.65 -1.85 -1.43
N THR A 536 -26.76 -1.14 -1.67
CA THR A 536 -27.12 0.02 -0.83
C THR A 536 -27.69 -0.45 0.50
N TYR A 537 -27.06 -0.07 1.60
CA TYR A 537 -27.64 -0.18 2.93
C TYR A 537 -28.03 1.18 3.47
N THR A 538 -29.26 1.27 3.95
CA THR A 538 -29.80 2.46 4.59
C THR A 538 -30.05 2.20 6.06
N LEU A 539 -29.92 3.26 6.84
CA LEU A 539 -30.19 3.27 8.27
C LEU A 539 -31.54 3.91 8.47
N LYS A 540 -32.40 3.25 9.24
CA LYS A 540 -33.73 3.73 9.60
C LYS A 540 -33.89 3.68 11.11
N ASP A 541 -34.80 4.48 11.65
CA ASP A 541 -35.27 4.26 13.02
C ASP A 541 -36.25 3.07 13.06
N GLU A 542 -36.64 2.68 14.27
CA GLU A 542 -37.61 1.60 14.51
C GLU A 542 -38.99 1.82 13.88
N ASN A 543 -39.33 3.06 13.51
CA ASN A 543 -40.58 3.42 12.85
C ASN A 543 -40.42 3.50 11.31
N GLY A 544 -39.24 3.15 10.78
CA GLY A 544 -38.95 3.11 9.35
C GLY A 544 -38.52 4.44 8.73
N PHE A 545 -38.28 5.48 9.52
CA PHE A 545 -37.82 6.76 8.98
C PHE A 545 -36.33 6.75 8.70
N PHE A 546 -35.94 7.32 7.56
CA PHE A 546 -34.56 7.36 7.10
C PHE A 546 -33.64 8.21 7.98
N LEU A 547 -32.48 7.67 8.31
CA LEU A 547 -31.43 8.28 9.12
C LEU A 547 -30.15 8.53 8.31
N GLY A 548 -29.92 7.81 7.21
CA GLY A 548 -28.72 7.97 6.38
C GLY A 548 -28.30 6.68 5.69
N THR A 549 -27.11 6.71 5.10
CA THR A 549 -26.56 5.57 4.34
C THR A 549 -25.22 5.07 4.88
N VAL A 550 -24.93 3.81 4.56
CA VAL A 550 -23.64 3.16 4.81
C VAL A 550 -22.67 3.47 3.63
N PRO A 551 -21.37 3.75 3.88
CA PRO A 551 -20.39 3.94 2.81
C PRO A 551 -20.34 2.74 1.85
N LYS A 552 -20.37 2.99 0.53
CA LYS A 552 -20.45 1.97 -0.54
C LYS A 552 -19.47 0.80 -0.33
N ILE A 553 -18.21 1.11 0.04
CA ILE A 553 -17.17 0.10 0.27
C ILE A 553 -17.56 -0.87 1.40
N ILE A 554 -18.08 -0.34 2.51
CA ILE A 554 -18.54 -1.15 3.64
C ILE A 554 -19.78 -1.94 3.24
N SER A 555 -20.73 -1.28 2.57
CA SER A 555 -21.98 -1.89 2.14
C SER A 555 -21.78 -3.14 1.27
N HIS A 556 -20.75 -3.15 0.40
CA HIS A 556 -20.36 -4.33 -0.38
C HIS A 556 -19.95 -5.51 0.50
N TYR A 557 -19.08 -5.27 1.49
CA TYR A 557 -18.64 -6.34 2.40
C TYR A 557 -19.75 -6.80 3.34
N LEU A 558 -20.65 -5.91 3.76
CA LEU A 558 -21.85 -6.30 4.52
C LEU A 558 -22.76 -7.23 3.71
N ALA A 559 -23.01 -6.90 2.44
CA ALA A 559 -23.78 -7.76 1.54
C ALA A 559 -23.14 -9.14 1.41
N ALA A 560 -21.82 -9.19 1.20
CA ALA A 560 -21.11 -10.46 1.11
C ALA A 560 -21.17 -11.28 2.43
N LYS A 561 -21.08 -10.62 3.58
CA LYS A 561 -21.22 -11.27 4.90
C LYS A 561 -22.63 -11.82 5.10
N GLU A 562 -23.66 -11.05 4.77
CA GLU A 562 -25.06 -11.50 4.85
C GLU A 562 -25.33 -12.69 3.90
N GLU A 563 -24.83 -12.63 2.66
CA GLU A 563 -24.92 -13.74 1.69
C GLU A 563 -24.14 -14.99 2.10
N SER A 564 -23.12 -14.87 2.96
CA SER A 564 -22.40 -15.99 3.56
C SER A 564 -23.00 -16.46 4.89
N GLY A 565 -24.15 -15.92 5.29
CA GLY A 565 -24.95 -16.37 6.43
C GLY A 565 -24.70 -15.63 7.74
N TYR A 566 -23.94 -14.52 7.73
CA TYR A 566 -23.77 -13.70 8.93
C TYR A 566 -25.02 -12.88 9.24
N THR A 567 -25.32 -12.74 10.53
CA THR A 567 -26.30 -11.77 11.03
C THR A 567 -25.63 -10.42 11.28
N LEU A 568 -26.20 -9.35 10.72
CA LEU A 568 -25.69 -7.99 10.89
C LEU A 568 -26.35 -7.30 12.08
N LYS A 569 -25.57 -6.97 13.12
CA LYS A 569 -26.04 -6.24 14.30
C LYS A 569 -25.56 -4.79 14.27
N THR A 570 -26.50 -3.85 14.30
CA THR A 570 -26.23 -2.41 14.34
C THR A 570 -26.33 -1.87 15.75
N GLU A 571 -25.32 -1.12 16.18
CA GLU A 571 -25.24 -0.49 17.49
C GLU A 571 -24.91 1.01 17.34
N LYS A 572 -25.51 1.84 18.21
CA LYS A 572 -25.13 3.26 18.33
C LYS A 572 -23.75 3.32 18.96
N LEU A 573 -22.79 3.99 18.32
CA LEU A 573 -21.44 4.12 18.86
C LEU A 573 -21.20 5.51 19.46
N TYR A 574 -21.56 6.55 18.73
CA TYR A 574 -21.49 7.94 19.20
C TYR A 574 -22.58 8.78 18.55
N ILE A 575 -23.26 9.60 19.33
CA ILE A 575 -24.30 10.51 18.83
C ILE A 575 -24.09 11.88 19.46
N ASP A 576 -23.77 12.87 18.64
CA ASP A 576 -23.76 14.27 19.02
C ASP A 576 -25.20 14.78 19.14
N LYS A 577 -25.57 15.22 20.34
CA LYS A 577 -26.91 15.73 20.66
C LYS A 577 -27.06 17.22 20.35
N VAL A 578 -25.96 17.94 20.09
CA VAL A 578 -25.91 19.41 20.06
C VAL A 578 -25.66 19.90 18.64
N MET A 579 -24.65 19.36 17.95
CA MET A 579 -24.27 19.80 16.62
C MET A 579 -24.58 18.76 15.54
N PHE A 580 -25.05 19.24 14.38
CA PHE A 580 -25.19 18.44 13.16
C PHE A 580 -24.01 18.73 12.23
N SER A 581 -23.25 17.69 11.93
CA SER A 581 -22.06 17.67 11.09
C SER A 581 -21.95 16.30 10.41
N ASN A 582 -21.05 16.18 9.43
CA ASN A 582 -20.78 14.92 8.72
C ASN A 582 -20.16 13.82 9.63
N SER A 583 -19.84 14.13 10.89
CA SER A 583 -19.30 13.22 11.89
C SER A 583 -20.15 13.18 13.18
N SER A 584 -21.37 13.71 13.15
CA SER A 584 -22.23 13.79 14.35
C SER A 584 -22.78 12.44 14.79
N TYR A 585 -22.96 11.50 13.86
CA TYR A 585 -23.58 10.21 14.15
C TYR A 585 -22.68 9.09 13.69
N TRP A 586 -22.29 8.23 14.62
CA TRP A 586 -21.46 7.06 14.38
C TRP A 586 -22.19 5.81 14.81
N ILE A 587 -22.09 4.82 13.94
CA ILE A 587 -22.63 3.51 14.19
C ILE A 587 -21.53 2.47 14.11
N GLU A 588 -21.78 1.37 14.78
CA GLU A 588 -21.02 0.14 14.69
C GLU A 588 -21.90 -0.94 14.09
N ILE A 589 -21.35 -1.69 13.12
CA ILE A 589 -21.98 -2.90 12.60
C ILE A 589 -21.06 -4.08 12.91
N LYS A 590 -21.59 -5.06 13.64
CA LYS A 590 -20.94 -6.34 13.94
C LYS A 590 -21.56 -7.43 13.08
N CYS A 591 -20.73 -8.20 12.39
CA CYS A 591 -21.13 -9.40 11.66
C CYS A 591 -20.98 -10.59 12.61
N LEU A 592 -22.09 -11.24 12.93
CA LEU A 592 -22.14 -12.38 13.84
C LEU A 592 -22.41 -13.63 13.02
N LYS A 593 -21.50 -14.61 13.07
CA LYS A 593 -21.68 -15.90 12.40
C LYS A 593 -22.54 -16.84 13.23
#